data_AF-A0A136IJ42-F1
#
_entry.id   AF-A0A136IJ42-F1
#
_cell.length_a   1.000
_cell.length_b   1.000
_cell.length_c   1.000
_cell.angle_alpha   90.00
_cell.angle_beta   90.00
_cell.angle_gamma   90.00
#
_symmetry.space_group_name_H-M   'P 1'
#
loop_
_entity.id
_entity.type
_entity.pdbx_description
1 polymer ?
#
loop_
_entity_poly.entity_id
_entity_poly.type
_entity_poly.pdbx_seq_one_letter_code
_entity_poly.pdbx_strand_id
1 'polypeptide(L)'
;GDLWIRTQRHGDSDPANNFLVDSKTLARHSEVFDRMLYGNFADAKQDSDSEPSWSVELPEDLSTPMRWLFQVMHGDFRSTEISMFTPGAAQSIFQLAVAPDKYDCVALFRPWVVAWDRILEPSKTTIYASLCELAWTAYTIGSRRNYEAAMTKLVIDFAADESSDDTMLGSLRDLTYDLRG
;
A
#
# COMPACT_ATOMS: atom_id res chain seq x y z
N GLY A 1 -6.22 -5.46 21.37
CA GLY A 1 -4.94 -4.87 20.96
C GLY A 1 -4.18 -4.44 22.18
N ASP A 2 -2.87 -4.51 22.12
CA ASP A 2 -1.89 -4.15 23.15
C ASP A 2 -0.92 -3.06 22.66
N LEU A 3 -1.03 -2.65 21.38
CA LEU A 3 -0.20 -1.66 20.72
C LEU A 3 -1.08 -0.59 20.05
N TRP A 4 -0.75 0.67 20.26
CA TRP A 4 -1.30 1.79 19.52
C TRP A 4 -0.41 2.14 18.33
N ILE A 5 -0.97 2.19 17.13
CA ILE A 5 -0.29 2.70 15.94
C ILE A 5 -0.91 4.02 15.53
N ARG A 6 -0.07 5.03 15.29
CA ARG A 6 -0.48 6.35 14.79
C ARG A 6 0.00 6.55 13.36
N THR A 7 -0.93 6.85 12.46
CA THR A 7 -0.65 7.18 11.06
C THR A 7 -0.79 8.68 10.81
N GLN A 8 -0.22 9.17 9.71
CA GLN A 8 -0.31 10.59 9.36
C GLN A 8 -1.59 10.94 8.60
N ARG A 9 -1.91 12.24 8.60
CA ARG A 9 -2.94 12.84 7.76
C ARG A 9 -2.41 13.09 6.36
N HIS A 10 -3.16 12.66 5.35
CA HIS A 10 -2.90 12.98 3.96
C HIS A 10 -4.17 13.54 3.31
N GLY A 11 -4.18 14.85 3.07
CA GLY A 11 -5.35 15.57 2.56
C GLY A 11 -6.56 15.56 3.50
N ASP A 12 -7.74 15.87 2.95
CA ASP A 12 -9.01 15.84 3.68
C ASP A 12 -9.67 14.45 3.64
N SER A 13 -9.33 13.64 2.64
CA SER A 13 -9.89 12.31 2.45
C SER A 13 -9.26 11.21 3.31
N ASP A 14 -8.05 11.44 3.86
CA ASP A 14 -7.37 10.47 4.72
C ASP A 14 -6.82 11.13 6.01
N PRO A 15 -7.67 11.37 7.02
CA PRO A 15 -7.23 11.96 8.28
C PRO A 15 -6.31 11.00 9.05
N ALA A 16 -5.38 11.57 9.83
CA ALA A 16 -4.56 10.82 10.79
C ALA A 16 -5.45 9.97 11.70
N ASN A 17 -5.03 8.74 11.98
CA ASN A 17 -5.80 7.81 12.81
C ASN A 17 -4.92 7.10 13.83
N ASN A 18 -5.55 6.70 14.93
CA ASN A 18 -4.96 5.86 15.96
C ASN A 18 -5.63 4.48 15.90
N PHE A 19 -4.84 3.43 15.74
CA PHE A 19 -5.30 2.05 15.66
C PHE A 19 -4.84 1.27 16.88
N LEU A 20 -5.77 0.61 17.58
CA LEU A 20 -5.44 -0.35 18.62
C LEU A 20 -5.37 -1.75 18.01
N VAL A 21 -4.16 -2.30 17.93
CA VAL A 21 -3.85 -3.56 17.24
C VAL A 21 -3.16 -4.54 18.18
N ASP A 22 -3.15 -5.82 17.82
CA ASP A 22 -2.40 -6.85 18.55
C ASP A 22 -1.00 -7.01 17.94
N SER A 23 0.02 -6.64 18.71
CA SER A 23 1.44 -6.60 18.32
C SER A 23 1.93 -7.95 17.80
N LYS A 24 1.53 -9.05 18.44
CA LYS A 24 1.89 -10.42 18.05
C LYS A 24 1.26 -10.82 16.73
N THR A 25 0.04 -10.38 16.46
CA THR A 25 -0.65 -10.65 15.20
C THR A 25 0.05 -9.94 14.06
N LEU A 26 0.47 -8.67 14.24
CA LEU A 26 1.24 -7.96 13.22
C LEU A 26 2.56 -8.68 12.92
N ALA A 27 3.35 -8.99 13.96
CA ALA A 27 4.63 -9.69 13.83
C ALA A 27 4.49 -11.08 13.18
N ARG A 28 3.41 -11.80 13.45
CA ARG A 28 3.13 -13.10 12.81
C ARG A 28 2.95 -12.97 11.30
N HIS A 29 2.40 -11.86 10.83
CA HIS A 29 2.03 -11.67 9.44
C HIS A 29 3.03 -10.83 8.64
N SER A 30 3.98 -10.16 9.30
CA SER A 30 4.94 -9.25 8.68
C SER A 30 6.28 -9.33 9.40
N GLU A 31 7.33 -9.75 8.69
CA GLU A 31 8.69 -9.72 9.23
C GLU A 31 9.16 -8.30 9.54
N VAL A 32 8.64 -7.30 8.80
CA VAL A 32 8.93 -5.88 9.05
C VAL A 32 8.38 -5.48 10.41
N PHE A 33 7.12 -5.81 10.73
CA PHE A 33 6.56 -5.57 12.05
C PHE A 33 7.25 -6.39 13.14
N ASP A 34 7.62 -7.64 12.88
CA ASP A 34 8.36 -8.46 13.85
C ASP A 34 9.69 -7.80 14.25
N ARG A 35 10.51 -7.41 13.26
CA ARG A 35 11.79 -6.71 13.49
C ARG A 35 11.59 -5.34 14.14
N MET A 36 10.55 -4.61 13.76
CA MET A 36 10.25 -3.27 14.30
C MET A 36 9.81 -3.33 15.77
N LEU A 37 8.98 -4.32 16.13
CA LEU A 37 8.38 -4.42 17.46
C LEU A 37 9.23 -5.22 18.46
N TYR A 38 10.01 -6.19 17.98
CA TYR A 38 10.74 -7.13 18.83
C TYR A 38 12.22 -7.30 18.47
N GLY A 39 12.70 -6.66 17.39
CA GLY A 39 14.12 -6.71 17.01
C GLY A 39 15.00 -5.79 17.84
N ASN A 40 16.28 -5.64 17.44
CA ASN A 40 17.26 -4.80 18.13
C ASN A 40 16.95 -3.29 18.11
N PHE A 41 15.84 -2.88 17.49
CA PHE A 41 15.30 -1.52 17.52
C PHE A 41 14.19 -1.36 18.58
N ALA A 42 13.83 -2.42 19.31
CA ALA A 42 12.76 -2.44 20.30
C ALA A 42 13.11 -1.75 21.64
N ASP A 43 14.26 -1.07 21.72
CA ASP A 43 14.69 -0.27 22.88
C ASP A 43 13.69 0.86 23.24
N ALA A 44 12.64 1.07 22.43
CA ALA A 44 11.54 1.99 22.68
C ALA A 44 10.33 1.35 23.41
N LYS A 45 10.46 0.15 23.98
CA LYS A 45 9.44 -0.38 24.90
C LYS A 45 9.52 0.42 26.21
N GLN A 46 8.84 1.56 26.24
CA GLN A 46 8.89 2.58 27.29
C GLN A 46 8.98 2.01 28.71
N ASP A 47 10.15 2.18 29.31
CA ASP A 47 10.34 2.34 30.74
C ASP A 47 9.56 3.57 31.21
N SER A 48 8.48 3.39 31.97
CA SER A 48 8.08 4.38 32.99
C SER A 48 7.01 3.81 33.92
N ASP A 49 7.25 3.95 35.22
CA ASP A 49 6.39 3.65 36.39
C ASP A 49 5.02 4.37 36.44
N SER A 50 4.50 4.80 35.29
CA SER A 50 3.16 5.36 35.13
C SER A 50 2.71 5.09 33.70
N GLU A 51 2.01 3.98 33.48
CA GLU A 51 1.66 3.43 32.16
C GLU A 51 1.46 4.48 31.06
N PRO A 52 2.36 4.58 30.08
CA PRO A 52 2.02 5.04 28.76
C PRO A 52 1.77 3.80 27.92
N SER A 53 0.54 3.65 27.45
CA SER A 53 0.13 2.62 26.51
C SER A 53 1.13 2.51 25.34
N TRP A 54 1.75 1.34 25.15
CA TRP A 54 2.75 1.06 24.11
C TRP A 54 2.27 1.61 22.76
N SER A 55 3.03 2.53 22.17
CA SER A 55 2.66 3.19 20.92
C SER A 55 3.81 3.29 19.93
N VAL A 56 3.49 3.22 18.64
CA VAL A 56 4.39 3.34 17.49
C VAL A 56 3.81 4.37 16.52
N GLU A 57 4.67 5.26 16.02
CA GLU A 57 4.30 6.28 15.03
C GLU A 57 4.81 5.89 13.65
N LEU A 58 3.92 5.97 12.65
CA LEU A 58 4.16 5.64 11.25
C LEU A 58 3.79 6.87 10.39
N PRO A 59 4.64 7.92 10.37
CA PRO A 59 4.30 9.19 9.74
C PRO A 59 4.19 9.08 8.21
N GLU A 60 4.91 8.17 7.58
CA GLU A 60 4.87 8.00 6.13
C GLU A 60 3.65 7.20 5.64
N ASP A 61 2.88 6.61 6.56
CA ASP A 61 1.84 5.63 6.21
C ASP A 61 0.44 6.25 6.21
N LEU A 62 -0.29 5.97 5.13
CA LEU A 62 -1.66 6.41 4.93
C LEU A 62 -2.63 5.62 5.82
N SER A 63 -3.57 6.33 6.43
CA SER A 63 -4.49 5.76 7.43
C SER A 63 -5.44 4.74 6.81
N THR A 64 -5.91 4.97 5.59
CA THR A 64 -6.89 4.09 4.94
C THR A 64 -6.31 2.74 4.52
N PRO A 65 -5.17 2.68 3.79
CA PRO A 65 -4.49 1.41 3.52
C PRO A 65 -4.07 0.66 4.78
N MET A 66 -3.58 1.36 5.81
CA MET A 66 -3.16 0.73 7.07
C MET A 66 -4.34 0.13 7.83
N ARG A 67 -5.48 0.82 7.91
CA ARG A 67 -6.72 0.28 8.51
C ARG A 67 -7.06 -1.08 7.90
N TRP A 68 -7.00 -1.15 6.59
CA TRP A 68 -7.30 -2.35 5.82
C TRP A 68 -6.30 -3.47 6.08
N LEU A 69 -5.01 -3.16 6.05
CA LEU A 69 -3.95 -4.12 6.36
C LEU A 69 -4.15 -4.73 7.75
N PHE A 70 -4.41 -3.90 8.76
CA PHE A 70 -4.67 -4.36 10.13
C PHE A 70 -5.93 -5.22 10.22
N GLN A 71 -7.01 -4.83 9.55
CA GLN A 71 -8.24 -5.62 9.49
C GLN A 71 -7.98 -7.00 8.89
N VAL A 72 -7.26 -7.08 7.77
CA VAL A 72 -6.89 -8.35 7.14
C VAL A 72 -5.99 -9.21 8.05
N MET A 73 -4.98 -8.61 8.68
CA MET A 73 -4.10 -9.31 9.63
C MET A 73 -4.87 -9.86 10.83
N HIS A 74 -5.93 -9.17 11.29
CA HIS A 74 -6.79 -9.62 12.38
C HIS A 74 -7.97 -10.51 11.93
N GLY A 75 -8.09 -10.80 10.62
CA GLY A 75 -9.17 -11.63 10.09
C GLY A 75 -10.55 -10.94 10.02
N ASP A 76 -10.60 -9.60 10.08
CA ASP A 76 -11.83 -8.82 9.88
C ASP A 76 -11.97 -8.40 8.41
N PHE A 77 -12.81 -9.11 7.65
CA PHE A 77 -12.94 -8.88 6.20
C PHE A 77 -14.16 -8.04 5.80
N ARG A 78 -14.92 -7.49 6.74
CA ARG A 78 -16.22 -6.84 6.45
C ARG A 78 -16.13 -5.54 5.64
N SER A 79 -15.02 -4.81 5.76
CA SER A 79 -14.80 -3.46 5.19
C SER A 79 -14.09 -3.49 3.81
N THR A 80 -12.98 -4.21 3.72
CA THR A 80 -12.96 -5.44 2.94
C THR A 80 -13.61 -5.41 1.56
N GLU A 81 -14.72 -6.10 1.49
CA GLU A 81 -15.41 -6.37 0.24
C GLU A 81 -16.01 -5.09 -0.39
N ILE A 82 -16.25 -4.02 0.38
CA ILE A 82 -16.99 -2.84 -0.08
C ILE A 82 -16.13 -1.93 -0.99
N SER A 83 -14.83 -1.80 -0.74
CA SER A 83 -13.95 -0.90 -1.52
C SER A 83 -13.62 -1.42 -2.92
N MET A 84 -13.82 -2.72 -3.17
CA MET A 84 -13.38 -3.36 -4.42
C MET A 84 -14.40 -3.26 -5.57
N PHE A 85 -15.64 -2.83 -5.29
CA PHE A 85 -16.72 -2.77 -6.29
C PHE A 85 -17.13 -1.34 -6.67
N THR A 86 -16.35 -0.33 -6.28
CA THR A 86 -16.66 1.09 -6.55
C THR A 86 -15.92 1.62 -7.79
N PRO A 87 -16.42 2.70 -8.43
CA PRO A 87 -15.65 3.42 -9.44
C PRO A 87 -14.29 3.87 -8.87
N GLY A 88 -13.21 3.66 -9.63
CA GLY A 88 -11.84 3.91 -9.14
C GLY A 88 -11.20 2.73 -8.42
N ALA A 89 -11.83 1.55 -8.41
CA ALA A 89 -11.31 0.35 -7.74
C ALA A 89 -9.86 -0.01 -8.11
N ALA A 90 -9.40 0.24 -9.34
CA ALA A 90 -8.01 0.01 -9.72
C ALA A 90 -7.01 0.85 -8.89
N GLN A 91 -7.30 2.14 -8.70
CA GLN A 91 -6.49 3.03 -7.87
C GLN A 91 -6.57 2.64 -6.39
N SER A 92 -7.76 2.24 -5.92
CA SER A 92 -7.92 1.73 -4.56
C SER A 92 -7.13 0.44 -4.32
N ILE A 93 -7.10 -0.48 -5.29
CA ILE A 93 -6.29 -1.71 -5.21
C ILE A 93 -4.81 -1.35 -5.19
N PHE A 94 -4.35 -0.40 -6.02
CA PHE A 94 -2.97 0.09 -5.98
C PHE A 94 -2.60 0.59 -4.57
N GLN A 95 -3.38 1.53 -4.03
CA GLN A 95 -3.16 2.08 -2.68
C GLN A 95 -3.20 0.99 -1.59
N LEU A 96 -4.06 -0.01 -1.74
CA LEU A 96 -4.14 -1.15 -0.83
C LEU A 96 -2.99 -2.14 -0.99
N ALA A 97 -2.31 -2.19 -2.14
CA ALA A 97 -1.18 -3.07 -2.38
C ALA A 97 0.16 -2.44 -1.93
N VAL A 98 0.24 -1.11 -1.82
CA VAL A 98 1.45 -0.40 -1.34
C VAL A 98 1.82 -0.78 0.09
N ALA A 99 0.88 -0.68 1.05
CA ALA A 99 1.19 -0.99 2.45
C ALA A 99 1.61 -2.47 2.67
N PRO A 100 0.90 -3.47 2.13
CA PRO A 100 1.31 -4.87 2.26
C PRO A 100 2.67 -5.17 1.62
N ASP A 101 3.03 -4.50 0.53
CA ASP A 101 4.38 -4.60 -0.06
C ASP A 101 5.43 -4.00 0.87
N LYS A 102 5.21 -2.78 1.39
CA LYS A 102 6.08 -2.10 2.37
C LYS A 102 6.35 -2.96 3.60
N TYR A 103 5.34 -3.66 4.10
CA TYR A 103 5.43 -4.51 5.29
C TYR A 103 5.67 -6.00 4.98
N ASP A 104 6.04 -6.36 3.75
CA ASP A 104 6.35 -7.74 3.33
C ASP A 104 5.26 -8.77 3.71
N CYS A 105 4.02 -8.45 3.36
CA CYS A 105 2.84 -9.23 3.70
C CYS A 105 1.78 -9.26 2.60
N VAL A 106 2.17 -9.01 1.35
CA VAL A 106 1.31 -9.10 0.15
C VAL A 106 0.56 -10.44 0.05
N ALA A 107 1.16 -11.52 0.54
CA ALA A 107 0.55 -12.84 0.55
C ALA A 107 -0.79 -12.92 1.31
N LEU A 108 -1.05 -12.01 2.24
CA LEU A 108 -2.34 -11.90 2.94
C LEU A 108 -3.50 -11.63 1.97
N PHE A 109 -3.23 -10.99 0.85
CA PHE A 109 -4.25 -10.57 -0.11
C PHE A 109 -4.56 -11.61 -1.18
N ARG A 110 -3.93 -12.80 -1.13
CA ARG A 110 -4.19 -13.93 -2.03
C ARG A 110 -5.69 -14.24 -2.25
N PRO A 111 -6.58 -14.20 -1.24
CA PRO A 111 -8.00 -14.47 -1.43
C PRO A 111 -8.68 -13.53 -2.45
N TRP A 112 -8.18 -12.30 -2.63
CA TRP A 112 -8.77 -11.31 -3.52
C TRP A 112 -8.07 -11.18 -4.86
N VAL A 113 -6.90 -11.80 -5.06
CA VAL A 113 -6.11 -11.66 -6.30
C VAL A 113 -6.93 -11.96 -7.55
N VAL A 114 -7.78 -13.00 -7.54
CA VAL A 114 -8.63 -13.36 -8.68
C VAL A 114 -9.70 -12.28 -8.96
N ALA A 115 -10.24 -11.64 -7.92
CA ALA A 115 -11.19 -10.55 -8.08
C ALA A 115 -10.49 -9.29 -8.59
N TRP A 116 -9.33 -8.96 -8.02
CA TRP A 116 -8.49 -7.83 -8.44
C TRP A 116 -8.04 -7.97 -9.89
N ASP A 117 -7.63 -9.16 -10.31
CA ASP A 117 -7.22 -9.46 -11.68
C ASP A 117 -8.31 -9.11 -12.71
N ARG A 118 -9.58 -9.27 -12.35
CA ARG A 118 -10.72 -8.90 -13.20
C ARG A 118 -11.00 -7.41 -13.21
N ILE A 119 -10.62 -6.69 -12.16
CA ILE A 119 -10.81 -5.25 -12.00
C ILE A 119 -9.68 -4.48 -12.70
N LEU A 120 -8.45 -5.00 -12.63
CA LEU A 120 -7.29 -4.45 -13.32
C LEU A 120 -7.48 -4.62 -14.83
N GLU A 121 -7.97 -3.57 -15.49
CA GLU A 121 -8.20 -3.57 -16.93
C GLU A 121 -7.38 -2.45 -17.59
N PRO A 122 -6.12 -2.73 -18.01
CA PRO A 122 -5.25 -1.74 -18.64
C PRO A 122 -5.82 -1.13 -19.93
N SER A 123 -6.73 -1.84 -20.60
CA SER A 123 -7.41 -1.34 -21.81
C SER A 123 -8.27 -0.09 -21.55
N LYS A 124 -8.77 0.09 -20.32
CA LYS A 124 -9.71 1.17 -19.97
C LYS A 124 -9.06 2.52 -19.68
N THR A 125 -7.73 2.57 -19.53
CA THR A 125 -7.00 3.81 -19.25
C THR A 125 -5.96 4.10 -20.32
N THR A 126 -5.80 5.37 -20.66
CA THR A 126 -4.74 5.90 -21.55
C THR A 126 -3.84 6.88 -20.81
N ILE A 127 -4.00 7.00 -19.49
CA ILE A 127 -3.22 7.91 -18.66
C ILE A 127 -1.95 7.19 -18.23
N TYR A 128 -0.79 7.78 -18.51
CA TYR A 128 0.52 7.21 -18.18
C TYR A 128 0.62 6.80 -16.70
N ALA A 129 0.31 7.72 -15.78
CA ALA A 129 0.37 7.46 -14.34
C ALA A 129 -0.49 6.26 -13.92
N SER A 130 -1.74 6.19 -14.38
CA SER A 130 -2.63 5.07 -14.09
C SER A 130 -2.14 3.74 -14.70
N LEU A 131 -1.50 3.78 -15.87
CA LEU A 131 -0.89 2.59 -16.46
C LEU A 131 0.31 2.09 -15.66
N CYS A 132 1.13 3.00 -15.12
CA CYS A 132 2.23 2.66 -14.21
C CYS A 132 1.71 2.03 -12.91
N GLU A 133 0.68 2.63 -12.29
CA GLU A 133 0.04 2.07 -11.08
C GLU A 133 -0.54 0.68 -11.35
N LEU A 134 -1.21 0.49 -12.49
CA LEU A 134 -1.76 -0.80 -12.91
C LEU A 134 -0.66 -1.84 -13.15
N ALA A 135 0.43 -1.46 -13.85
CA ALA A 135 1.55 -2.35 -14.11
C ALA A 135 2.23 -2.77 -12.81
N TRP A 136 2.51 -1.82 -11.91
CA TRP A 136 3.08 -2.11 -10.60
C TRP A 136 2.16 -3.04 -9.79
N THR A 137 0.88 -2.72 -9.70
CA THR A 137 -0.10 -3.54 -8.97
C THR A 137 -0.17 -4.95 -9.54
N ALA A 138 -0.26 -5.08 -10.87
CA ALA A 138 -0.34 -6.37 -11.55
C ALA A 138 0.93 -7.22 -11.30
N TYR A 139 2.10 -6.59 -11.28
CA TYR A 139 3.36 -7.24 -10.92
C TYR A 139 3.32 -7.75 -9.47
N THR A 140 2.97 -6.87 -8.51
CA THR A 140 2.93 -7.17 -7.07
C THR A 140 2.01 -8.35 -6.75
N ILE A 141 0.85 -8.44 -7.40
CA ILE A 141 -0.13 -9.52 -7.15
C ILE A 141 0.10 -10.77 -8.03
N GLY A 142 1.09 -10.74 -8.93
CA GLY A 142 1.40 -11.84 -9.84
C GLY A 142 0.45 -11.99 -11.04
N SER A 143 -0.30 -10.95 -11.40
CA SER A 143 -1.12 -10.92 -12.62
C SER A 143 -0.26 -10.69 -13.86
N ARG A 144 0.26 -11.79 -14.41
CA ARG A 144 1.09 -11.73 -15.63
C ARG A 144 0.36 -11.09 -16.81
N ARG A 145 -0.91 -11.45 -17.02
CA ARG A 145 -1.70 -10.96 -18.17
C ARG A 145 -1.89 -9.44 -18.13
N ASN A 146 -2.29 -8.89 -16.98
CA ASN A 146 -2.53 -7.44 -16.88
C ASN A 146 -1.21 -6.68 -16.84
N TYR A 147 -0.15 -7.26 -16.27
CA TYR A 147 1.19 -6.69 -16.32
C TYR A 147 1.68 -6.54 -17.78
N GLU A 148 1.65 -7.62 -18.56
CA GLU A 148 2.07 -7.61 -19.97
C GLU A 148 1.23 -6.61 -20.79
N ALA A 149 -0.09 -6.55 -20.56
CA ALA A 149 -0.98 -5.62 -21.25
C ALA A 149 -0.69 -4.15 -20.90
N ALA A 150 -0.51 -3.82 -19.62
CA ALA A 150 -0.18 -2.47 -19.18
C ALA A 150 1.20 -2.03 -19.70
N MET A 151 2.20 -2.90 -19.60
CA MET A 151 3.56 -2.61 -20.07
C MET A 151 3.63 -2.45 -21.59
N THR A 152 2.92 -3.31 -22.34
CA THR A 152 2.83 -3.17 -23.81
C THR A 152 2.26 -1.81 -24.18
N LYS A 153 1.22 -1.36 -23.49
CA LYS A 153 0.61 -0.06 -23.73
C LYS A 153 1.55 1.10 -23.37
N LEU A 154 2.23 1.02 -22.23
CA LEU A 154 3.25 1.99 -21.85
C LEU A 154 4.34 2.12 -22.91
N VAL A 155 4.84 1.00 -23.42
CA VAL A 155 5.90 1.00 -24.43
C VAL A 155 5.39 1.53 -25.78
N ILE A 156 4.22 1.10 -26.25
CA ILE A 156 3.71 1.53 -27.56
C ILE A 156 3.29 3.00 -27.54
N ASP A 157 2.56 3.43 -26.51
CA ASP A 157 1.93 4.75 -26.49
C ASP A 157 2.89 5.84 -25.99
N PHE A 158 3.92 5.50 -25.19
CA PHE A 158 4.79 6.48 -24.54
C PHE A 158 6.30 6.30 -24.78
N ALA A 159 6.79 5.13 -25.24
CA ALA A 159 8.23 5.00 -25.54
C ALA A 159 8.66 5.72 -26.84
N ALA A 160 7.70 6.21 -27.64
CA ALA A 160 7.98 6.96 -28.87
C ALA A 160 8.22 8.47 -28.62
N ASP A 161 7.98 8.98 -27.40
CA ASP A 161 8.01 10.41 -27.10
C ASP A 161 9.37 10.93 -26.60
N GLU A 162 10.44 10.12 -26.72
CA GLU A 162 11.81 10.47 -26.30
C GLU A 162 12.45 11.62 -27.12
N SER A 163 11.73 12.27 -28.04
CA SER A 163 12.26 13.42 -28.78
C SER A 163 11.82 14.80 -28.27
N SER A 164 10.92 14.90 -27.28
CA SER A 164 10.49 16.20 -26.73
C SER A 164 9.90 16.09 -25.33
N ASP A 165 10.74 15.93 -24.30
CA ASP A 165 10.68 16.81 -23.11
C ASP A 165 11.55 16.28 -21.96
N ASP A 166 12.61 17.03 -21.66
CA ASP A 166 13.42 16.97 -20.44
C ASP A 166 12.58 17.23 -19.16
N THR A 167 11.30 17.59 -19.32
CA THR A 167 10.33 17.90 -18.27
C THR A 167 9.71 16.65 -17.63
N MET A 168 9.57 15.54 -18.37
CA MET A 168 8.92 14.30 -17.89
C MET A 168 9.77 13.53 -16.86
N LEU A 169 11.09 13.53 -17.04
CA LEU A 169 12.03 12.91 -16.10
C LEU A 169 12.13 13.67 -14.77
N GLY A 170 11.85 14.98 -14.77
CA GLY A 170 11.71 15.78 -13.55
C GLY A 170 10.51 15.37 -12.73
N SER A 171 9.34 15.22 -13.37
CA SER A 171 8.10 14.83 -12.69
C SER A 171 8.13 13.40 -12.14
N LEU A 172 8.83 12.48 -12.82
CA LEU A 172 9.05 11.12 -12.32
C LEU A 172 10.02 11.08 -11.13
N ARG A 173 11.04 11.94 -11.11
CA ARG A 173 11.90 12.08 -9.93
C ARG A 173 11.10 12.60 -8.74
N ASP A 174 10.29 13.63 -8.93
CA ASP A 174 9.46 14.19 -7.86
C ASP A 174 8.46 13.15 -7.31
N LEU A 175 7.83 12.33 -8.18
CA LEU A 175 6.95 11.24 -7.74
C LEU A 175 7.70 10.14 -6.95
N THR A 176 8.96 9.86 -7.32
CA THR A 176 9.78 8.88 -6.59
C THR A 176 10.41 9.41 -5.31
N TYR A 177 10.57 10.74 -5.18
CA TYR A 177 11.02 11.38 -3.95
C TYR A 177 9.87 11.54 -2.95
N ASP A 178 8.64 11.83 -3.40
CA ASP A 178 7.45 11.87 -2.53
C ASP A 178 6.99 10.49 -2.03
N LEU A 179 7.47 9.40 -2.65
CA LEU A 179 7.21 8.01 -2.21
C LEU A 179 8.36 7.40 -1.40
N ARG A 180 9.42 8.17 -1.12
CA ARG A 180 10.60 7.74 -0.33
C ARG A 180 10.98 8.70 0.80
N GLY A 181 10.11 9.67 1.11
CA GLY A 181 10.26 10.61 2.23
C GLY A 181 9.22 10.38 3.31
#